data_AF-A0A161MHQ9-F1
#
_entry.id   AF-A0A161MHQ9-F1
#
_cell.length_a   1.000
_cell.length_b   1.000
_cell.length_c   1.000
_cell.angle_alpha   90.00
_cell.angle_beta   90.00
_cell.angle_gamma   90.00
#
_symmetry.space_group_name_H-M   'P 1'
#
loop_
_entity.id
_entity.type
_entity.pdbx_description
1 polymer ?
#
loop_
_entity_poly.entity_id
_entity_poly.type
_entity_poly.pdbx_seq_one_letter_code
_entity_poly.pdbx_strand_id
1 'polypeptide(L)'
;RDEDFGFVLRGFTRLLNNPLVQTYLPNSTKKVQFHQELLVFFWKMCDYNKKFLYYVLKSSDVLEILVPILYHLNDSRADQSRVGLMHIGVFIILLLSGERNFGVRLNKPYTATIPMDIPVFTGTHADLLITVFHKIITTGHQRLQPLFDCLLTILVNVSPYLKTLSMVA
;
A
#
# COMPACT_ATOMS: atom_id res chain seq x y z
N ARG A 1 -4.57 14.33 -19.51
CA ARG A 1 -6.02 14.53 -19.26
C ARG A 1 -6.42 13.55 -18.16
N ASP A 2 -7.55 13.75 -17.48
CA ASP A 2 -7.98 12.87 -16.38
C ASP A 2 -8.13 11.40 -16.83
N GLU A 3 -8.54 11.17 -18.08
CA GLU A 3 -8.61 9.84 -18.69
C GLU A 3 -7.24 9.14 -18.77
N ASP A 4 -6.19 9.87 -19.12
CA ASP A 4 -4.81 9.34 -19.19
C ASP A 4 -4.33 8.93 -17.80
N PHE A 5 -4.62 9.74 -16.78
CA PHE A 5 -4.27 9.42 -15.40
C PHE A 5 -5.04 8.20 -14.89
N GLY A 6 -6.32 8.08 -15.23
CA GLY A 6 -7.11 6.89 -14.90
C GLY A 6 -6.62 5.64 -15.62
N PHE A 7 -6.20 5.75 -16.88
CA PHE A 7 -5.57 4.63 -17.60
C PHE A 7 -4.27 4.19 -16.92
N VAL A 8 -3.40 5.13 -16.59
CA VAL A 8 -2.11 4.86 -15.95
C VAL A 8 -2.27 4.25 -14.57
N LEU A 9 -3.13 4.83 -13.70
CA LEU A 9 -3.36 4.32 -12.36
C LEU A 9 -3.92 2.89 -12.39
N ARG A 10 -4.91 2.62 -13.25
CA ARG A 10 -5.43 1.26 -13.46
C ARG A 10 -4.35 0.31 -13.98
N GLY A 11 -3.43 0.79 -14.82
CA GLY A 11 -2.26 0.03 -15.26
C GLY A 11 -1.38 -0.40 -14.09
N PHE A 12 -1.00 0.55 -13.22
CA PHE A 12 -0.22 0.26 -12.00
C PHE A 12 -0.93 -0.74 -11.09
N THR A 13 -2.20 -0.49 -10.78
CA THR A 13 -3.02 -1.36 -9.92
C THR A 13 -3.09 -2.78 -10.48
N ARG A 14 -3.33 -2.95 -11.78
CA ARG A 14 -3.38 -4.28 -12.42
C ARG A 14 -2.03 -5.00 -12.36
N LEU A 15 -0.93 -4.29 -12.62
CA LEU A 15 0.40 -4.89 -12.60
C LEU A 15 0.83 -5.29 -11.18
N LEU A 16 0.55 -4.47 -10.17
CA LEU A 16 0.86 -4.78 -8.77
C LEU A 16 -0.03 -5.90 -8.20
N ASN A 17 -1.28 -6.02 -8.66
CA ASN A 17 -2.19 -7.09 -8.26
C ASN A 17 -1.97 -8.41 -9.02
N ASN A 18 -1.25 -8.40 -10.15
CA ASN A 18 -1.00 -9.59 -10.96
C ASN A 18 -0.48 -10.83 -10.18
N PRO A 19 0.48 -10.73 -9.24
CA PRO A 19 0.90 -11.88 -8.44
C PRO A 19 -0.11 -12.29 -7.35
N LEU A 20 -1.07 -11.41 -7.01
CA LEU A 20 -2.01 -11.56 -5.89
C LEU A 20 -3.26 -12.32 -6.29
N VAL A 21 -3.58 -12.32 -7.58
CA VAL A 21 -4.74 -13.03 -8.12
C VAL A 21 -4.41 -14.52 -8.22
N GLN A 22 -5.12 -15.32 -7.43
CA GLN A 22 -5.09 -16.78 -7.56
C GLN A 22 -5.80 -17.19 -8.85
N THR A 23 -5.10 -17.94 -9.70
CA THR A 23 -5.70 -18.59 -10.87
C THR A 23 -5.97 -20.05 -10.54
N TYR A 24 -7.06 -20.60 -11.10
CA TYR A 24 -7.46 -21.99 -10.88
C TYR A 24 -6.40 -22.99 -11.38
N LEU A 25 -5.65 -22.65 -12.44
CA LEU A 25 -4.54 -23.47 -12.94
C LEU A 25 -3.18 -22.90 -12.49
N PRO A 26 -2.31 -23.73 -11.88
CA PRO A 26 -0.93 -23.32 -11.63
C PRO A 26 -0.22 -22.99 -12.96
N ASN A 27 0.59 -21.93 -12.98
CA ASN A 27 1.32 -21.41 -14.14
C ASN A 27 0.46 -20.86 -15.31
N SER A 28 -0.86 -20.74 -15.15
CA SER A 28 -1.74 -20.20 -16.22
C SER A 28 -1.55 -18.70 -16.48
N THR A 29 -0.88 -17.98 -15.58
CA THR A 29 -0.60 -16.55 -15.70
C THR A 29 0.89 -16.29 -15.51
N LYS A 30 1.50 -15.52 -16.43
CA LYS A 30 2.85 -15.01 -16.23
C LYS A 30 2.83 -13.99 -15.09
N LYS A 31 3.54 -14.31 -14.01
CA LYS A 31 3.71 -13.40 -12.87
C LYS A 31 4.70 -12.30 -13.23
N VAL A 32 4.31 -11.05 -13.03
CA VAL A 32 5.24 -9.92 -13.00
C VAL A 32 6.22 -10.12 -11.84
N GLN A 33 7.50 -9.80 -12.05
CA GLN A 33 8.56 -9.92 -11.03
C GLN A 33 9.19 -8.57 -10.65
N PHE A 34 8.98 -7.52 -11.45
CA PHE A 34 9.60 -6.20 -11.32
C PHE A 34 8.81 -5.24 -10.39
N HIS A 35 8.38 -5.72 -9.22
CA HIS A 35 7.53 -4.95 -8.32
C HIS A 35 8.23 -3.72 -7.75
N GLN A 36 9.53 -3.83 -7.46
CA GLN A 36 10.31 -2.72 -6.93
C GLN A 36 10.40 -1.58 -7.96
N GLU A 37 10.71 -1.90 -9.22
CA GLU A 37 10.79 -0.95 -10.32
C GLU A 37 9.43 -0.28 -10.58
N LEU A 38 8.36 -1.07 -10.49
CA LEU A 38 7.00 -0.56 -10.65
C LEU A 38 6.62 0.43 -9.54
N LEU A 39 6.99 0.15 -8.28
CA LEU A 39 6.79 1.07 -7.17
C LEU A 39 7.65 2.33 -7.31
N VAL A 40 8.92 2.20 -7.73
CA VAL A 40 9.78 3.37 -8.01
C VAL A 40 9.15 4.23 -9.10
N PHE A 41 8.65 3.63 -10.18
CA PHE A 41 8.02 4.37 -11.26
C PHE A 41 6.74 5.08 -10.80
N PHE A 42 5.89 4.41 -10.01
CA PHE A 42 4.71 5.02 -9.40
C PHE A 42 5.09 6.20 -8.50
N TRP A 43 6.09 6.01 -7.63
CA TRP A 43 6.58 7.06 -6.73
C TRP A 43 7.06 8.27 -7.51
N LYS A 44 7.91 8.09 -8.53
CA LYS A 44 8.42 9.21 -9.35
C LYS A 44 7.32 9.92 -10.12
N MET A 45 6.30 9.20 -10.59
CA MET A 45 5.12 9.81 -11.20
C MET A 45 4.35 10.69 -10.23
N CYS A 46 4.11 10.23 -9.00
CA CYS A 46 3.46 11.03 -7.97
C CYS A 46 4.32 12.24 -7.54
N ASP A 47 5.64 12.07 -7.47
CA ASP A 47 6.54 13.12 -7.01
C ASP A 47 6.68 14.25 -8.04
N TYR A 48 6.99 13.92 -9.30
CA TYR A 48 7.20 14.91 -10.36
C TYR A 48 5.92 15.46 -10.96
N ASN A 49 4.83 14.67 -10.99
CA ASN A 49 3.57 15.10 -11.58
C ASN A 49 2.51 15.30 -10.49
N LYS A 50 2.50 16.50 -9.90
CA LYS A 50 1.51 16.85 -8.86
C LYS A 50 0.06 16.73 -9.35
N LYS A 51 -0.22 16.94 -10.64
CA LYS A 51 -1.57 16.72 -11.21
C LYS A 51 -1.98 15.24 -11.12
N PHE A 52 -1.05 14.33 -11.39
CA PHE A 52 -1.29 12.90 -11.21
C PHE A 52 -1.48 12.54 -9.73
N LEU A 53 -0.64 13.07 -8.83
CA LEU A 53 -0.81 12.87 -7.38
C LEU A 53 -2.20 13.31 -6.90
N TYR A 54 -2.63 14.52 -7.25
CA TYR A 54 -3.96 15.02 -6.89
C TYR A 54 -5.08 14.17 -7.52
N TYR A 55 -4.89 13.69 -8.75
CA TYR A 55 -5.83 12.76 -9.37
C TYR A 55 -5.99 11.48 -8.55
N VAL A 56 -4.87 10.84 -8.17
CA VAL A 56 -4.86 9.63 -7.31
C VAL A 56 -5.61 9.88 -6.00
N LEU A 57 -5.39 11.03 -5.37
CA LEU A 57 -5.99 11.38 -4.07
C LEU A 57 -7.46 11.82 -4.13
N LYS A 58 -7.97 12.19 -5.31
CA LYS A 58 -9.34 12.71 -5.49
C LYS A 58 -10.39 11.60 -5.37
N SER A 59 -10.10 10.42 -5.94
CA SER A 59 -10.99 9.27 -5.93
C SER A 59 -10.65 8.29 -4.81
N SER A 60 -11.42 7.21 -4.69
CA SER A 60 -11.03 6.07 -3.83
C SER A 60 -10.03 5.13 -4.49
N ASP A 61 -9.58 5.43 -5.71
CA ASP A 61 -8.64 4.57 -6.44
C ASP A 61 -7.27 4.54 -5.74
N VAL A 62 -6.97 5.53 -4.88
CA VAL A 62 -5.82 5.48 -3.96
C VAL A 62 -5.84 4.24 -3.05
N LEU A 63 -7.02 3.72 -2.69
CA LEU A 63 -7.11 2.51 -1.89
C LEU A 63 -6.80 1.26 -2.72
N GLU A 64 -7.15 1.27 -4.00
CA GLU A 64 -6.84 0.16 -4.92
C GLU A 64 -5.34 0.00 -5.16
N ILE A 65 -4.57 1.08 -5.11
CA ILE A 65 -3.11 1.04 -5.16
C ILE A 65 -2.49 0.78 -3.77
N LEU A 66 -3.11 1.28 -2.70
CA LEU A 66 -2.63 1.07 -1.32
C LEU A 66 -2.60 -0.42 -0.95
N VAL A 67 -3.67 -1.15 -1.25
CA VAL A 67 -3.81 -2.57 -0.87
C VAL A 67 -2.64 -3.45 -1.38
N PRO A 68 -2.27 -3.44 -2.67
CA PRO A 68 -1.14 -4.22 -3.14
C PRO A 68 0.21 -3.68 -2.64
N ILE A 69 0.36 -2.38 -2.38
CA ILE A 69 1.58 -1.85 -1.72
C ILE A 69 1.73 -2.49 -0.33
N LEU A 70 0.66 -2.49 0.47
CA LEU A 70 0.66 -3.10 1.81
C LEU A 70 0.91 -4.60 1.76
N TYR A 71 0.36 -5.31 0.76
CA TYR A 71 0.67 -6.71 0.52
C TYR A 71 2.18 -6.93 0.36
N HIS A 72 2.80 -6.19 -0.58
CA HIS A 72 4.21 -6.39 -0.92
C HIS A 72 5.13 -6.02 0.24
N LEU A 73 4.75 -5.02 1.04
CA LEU A 73 5.43 -4.67 2.29
C LEU A 73 5.32 -5.80 3.32
N ASN A 74 4.13 -6.38 3.52
CA ASN A 74 3.95 -7.46 4.47
C ASN A 74 4.70 -8.74 4.04
N ASP A 75 4.65 -9.10 2.75
CA ASP A 75 5.37 -10.26 2.20
C ASP A 75 6.89 -10.10 2.32
N SER A 76 7.39 -8.89 2.08
CA SER A 76 8.83 -8.62 2.02
C SER A 76 9.48 -8.31 3.39
N ARG A 77 8.69 -8.17 4.47
CA ARG A 77 9.18 -7.69 5.78
C ARG A 77 10.28 -8.55 6.41
N ALA A 78 10.31 -9.85 6.10
CA ALA A 78 11.30 -10.79 6.62
C ALA A 78 12.51 -10.98 5.68
N ASP A 79 12.44 -10.47 4.45
CA ASP A 79 13.45 -10.67 3.41
C ASP A 79 14.42 -9.49 3.33
N GLN A 80 15.65 -9.71 3.81
CA GLN A 80 16.72 -8.71 3.81
C GLN A 80 17.17 -8.28 2.41
N SER A 81 16.86 -9.04 1.36
CA SER A 81 17.17 -8.67 -0.03
C SER A 81 16.18 -7.63 -0.58
N ARG A 82 14.98 -7.51 0.03
CA ARG A 82 13.90 -6.63 -0.43
C ARG A 82 13.80 -5.30 0.33
N VAL A 83 14.85 -4.93 1.06
CA VAL A 83 14.90 -3.68 1.83
C VAL A 83 14.63 -2.45 0.95
N GLY A 84 15.08 -2.45 -0.31
CA GLY A 84 14.81 -1.39 -1.27
C GLY A 84 13.31 -1.22 -1.53
N LEU A 85 12.60 -2.32 -1.81
CA LEU A 85 11.15 -2.34 -1.96
C LEU A 85 10.45 -1.79 -0.70
N MET A 86 10.89 -2.21 0.48
CA MET A 86 10.34 -1.73 1.75
C MET A 86 10.44 -0.21 1.89
N HIS A 87 11.60 0.38 1.60
CA HIS A 87 11.81 1.83 1.67
C HIS A 87 10.89 2.57 0.70
N ILE A 88 10.83 2.12 -0.56
CA ILE A 88 10.01 2.78 -1.58
C ILE A 88 8.52 2.68 -1.23
N GLY A 89 8.03 1.51 -0.81
CA GLY A 89 6.64 1.34 -0.39
C GLY A 89 6.26 2.24 0.79
N VAL A 90 7.13 2.31 1.82
CA VAL A 90 6.91 3.21 2.97
C VAL A 90 6.94 4.68 2.55
N PHE A 91 7.87 5.11 1.67
CA PHE A 91 7.92 6.49 1.20
C PHE A 91 6.73 6.90 0.33
N ILE A 92 6.18 5.97 -0.47
CA ILE A 92 4.93 6.21 -1.20
C ILE A 92 3.80 6.47 -0.20
N ILE A 93 3.65 5.63 0.83
CA ILE A 93 2.59 5.80 1.82
C ILE A 93 2.82 7.08 2.63
N LEU A 94 4.07 7.41 2.95
CA LEU A 94 4.43 8.67 3.62
C LEU A 94 3.99 9.87 2.80
N LEU A 95 4.30 9.89 1.50
CA LEU A 95 3.86 10.94 0.58
C LEU A 95 2.32 11.06 0.56
N LEU A 96 1.60 9.95 0.46
CA LEU A 96 0.13 9.94 0.44
C LEU A 96 -0.47 10.37 1.78
N SER A 97 0.17 10.01 2.91
CA SER A 97 -0.32 10.29 4.26
C SER A 97 -0.35 11.78 4.58
N GLY A 98 0.47 12.59 3.93
CA GLY A 98 0.48 14.05 4.11
C GLY A 98 -0.81 14.74 3.63
N GLU A 99 -1.66 14.02 2.91
CA GLU A 99 -2.86 14.57 2.29
C GLU A 99 -4.12 14.15 3.04
N ARG A 100 -4.93 15.13 3.47
CA ARG A 100 -6.18 14.91 4.22
C ARG A 100 -7.10 13.88 3.56
N ASN A 101 -7.22 13.95 2.24
CA ASN A 101 -8.11 13.06 1.48
C ASN A 101 -7.72 11.59 1.67
N PHE A 102 -6.42 11.27 1.72
CA PHE A 102 -5.96 9.92 1.96
C PHE A 102 -6.45 9.40 3.32
N GLY A 103 -6.20 10.16 4.39
CA GLY A 103 -6.61 9.80 5.76
C GLY A 103 -8.12 9.58 5.88
N VAL A 104 -8.93 10.47 5.28
CA VAL A 104 -10.41 10.31 5.28
C VAL A 104 -10.85 9.05 4.52
N ARG A 105 -10.19 8.72 3.40
CA ARG A 105 -10.54 7.55 2.58
C ARG A 105 -10.19 6.22 3.24
N LEU A 106 -9.21 6.18 4.15
CA LEU A 106 -8.86 4.96 4.89
C LEU A 106 -10.03 4.36 5.67
N ASN A 107 -11.03 5.17 6.04
CA ASN A 107 -12.24 4.70 6.73
C ASN A 107 -13.18 3.85 5.86
N LYS A 108 -12.92 3.73 4.54
CA LYS A 108 -13.73 2.84 3.69
C LYS A 108 -13.56 1.38 4.13
N PRO A 109 -14.63 0.57 4.09
CA PRO A 109 -14.56 -0.84 4.46
C PRO A 109 -13.56 -1.57 3.56
N TYR A 110 -12.72 -2.41 4.16
CA TYR A 110 -11.82 -3.28 3.44
C TYR A 110 -12.56 -4.56 3.05
N THR A 111 -12.70 -4.79 1.74
CA THR A 111 -13.44 -5.94 1.19
C THR A 111 -12.57 -6.88 0.37
N ALA A 112 -11.30 -6.53 0.13
CA ALA A 112 -10.44 -7.34 -0.71
C ALA A 112 -10.03 -8.63 0.01
N THR A 113 -10.23 -9.79 -0.63
CA THR A 113 -9.82 -11.09 -0.12
C THR A 113 -8.45 -11.46 -0.67
N ILE A 114 -7.42 -10.70 -0.29
CA ILE A 114 -6.05 -11.02 -0.68
C ILE A 114 -5.44 -11.87 0.43
N PRO A 115 -4.84 -13.05 0.12
CA PRO A 115 -4.22 -13.90 1.12
C PRO A 115 -2.95 -13.23 1.66
N MET A 116 -3.10 -12.43 2.71
CA MET A 116 -1.99 -11.83 3.47
C MET A 116 -1.75 -12.64 4.73
N ASP A 117 -0.49 -12.79 5.12
CA ASP A 117 -0.14 -13.27 6.46
C ASP A 117 -0.48 -12.16 7.47
N ILE A 118 -1.76 -12.04 7.82
CA ILE A 118 -2.34 -11.18 8.87
C ILE A 118 -3.56 -11.91 9.46
N PRO A 119 -3.96 -11.62 10.72
CA PRO A 119 -5.21 -12.16 11.28
C PRO A 119 -6.40 -11.81 10.38
N VAL A 120 -7.39 -12.71 10.31
CA VAL A 120 -8.64 -12.41 9.60
C VAL A 120 -9.40 -11.36 10.40
N PHE A 121 -9.76 -10.25 9.76
CA PHE A 121 -10.50 -9.17 10.40
C PHE A 121 -11.61 -8.65 9.49
N THR A 122 -12.58 -7.99 10.11
CA THR A 122 -13.59 -7.17 9.41
C THR A 122 -13.42 -5.74 9.88
N GLY A 123 -13.03 -4.86 8.96
CA GLY A 123 -12.70 -3.49 9.30
C GLY A 123 -12.51 -2.61 8.06
N THR A 124 -11.75 -1.55 8.24
CA THR A 124 -11.46 -0.53 7.24
C THR A 124 -10.05 -0.69 6.67
N HIS A 125 -9.72 0.12 5.66
CA HIS A 125 -8.34 0.18 5.15
C HIS A 125 -7.36 0.75 6.19
N ALA A 126 -7.86 1.52 7.17
CA ALA A 126 -7.06 1.97 8.30
C ALA A 126 -6.61 0.79 9.17
N ASP A 127 -7.51 -0.15 9.45
CA ASP A 127 -7.18 -1.36 10.22
C ASP A 127 -6.15 -2.22 9.51
N LEU A 128 -6.26 -2.36 8.18
CA LEU A 128 -5.25 -3.04 7.36
C LEU A 128 -3.89 -2.37 7.47
N LEU A 129 -3.84 -1.04 7.28
CA LEU A 129 -2.62 -0.24 7.34
C LEU A 129 -1.92 -0.42 8.69
N ILE A 130 -2.66 -0.27 9.79
CA ILE A 130 -2.15 -0.39 11.16
C ILE A 130 -1.64 -1.81 11.41
N THR A 131 -2.40 -2.83 11.00
CA THR A 131 -2.02 -4.25 11.19
C THR A 131 -0.73 -4.60 10.46
N VAL A 132 -0.60 -4.17 9.20
CA VAL A 132 0.63 -4.39 8.42
C VAL A 132 1.81 -3.66 9.03
N PHE A 133 1.63 -2.40 9.46
CA PHE A 133 2.70 -1.63 10.10
C PHE A 133 3.14 -2.26 11.41
N HIS A 134 2.19 -2.72 12.23
CA HIS A 134 2.47 -3.46 13.45
C HIS A 134 3.29 -4.72 13.16
N LYS A 135 2.93 -5.53 12.15
CA LYS A 135 3.73 -6.71 11.78
C LYS A 135 5.14 -6.34 11.29
N ILE A 136 5.29 -5.27 10.53
CA ILE A 136 6.62 -4.80 10.08
C ILE A 136 7.48 -4.40 11.29
N ILE A 137 6.92 -3.71 12.27
CA ILE A 137 7.66 -3.27 13.47
C ILE A 137 8.01 -4.46 14.37
N THR A 138 7.07 -5.37 14.59
CA THR A 138 7.22 -6.47 15.57
C THR A 138 7.92 -7.71 15.02
N THR A 139 7.78 -7.99 13.72
CA THR A 139 8.32 -9.21 13.09
C THR A 139 9.31 -8.94 11.95
N GLY A 140 9.55 -7.67 11.62
CA GLY A 140 10.53 -7.27 10.61
C GLY A 140 11.98 -7.47 11.08
N HIS A 141 12.91 -7.53 10.12
CA HIS A 141 14.34 -7.67 10.43
C HIS A 141 14.98 -6.33 10.82
N GLN A 142 16.16 -6.37 11.46
CA GLN A 142 16.84 -5.17 11.99
C GLN A 142 17.11 -4.05 10.97
N ARG A 143 17.38 -4.38 9.70
CA ARG A 143 17.57 -3.36 8.65
C ARG A 143 16.31 -2.51 8.34
N LEU A 144 15.14 -2.85 8.89
CA LEU A 144 13.92 -2.03 8.76
C LEU A 144 13.79 -0.96 9.85
N GLN A 145 14.65 -0.97 10.88
CA GLN A 145 14.59 0.02 11.96
C GLN A 145 14.57 1.48 11.47
N PRO A 146 15.35 1.90 10.45
CA PRO A 146 15.30 3.26 9.94
C PRO A 146 13.92 3.67 9.38
N LEU A 147 13.05 2.71 9.03
CA LEU A 147 11.70 2.98 8.55
C LEU A 147 10.69 3.19 9.66
N PHE A 148 11.00 2.83 10.91
CA PHE A 148 10.02 2.88 12.00
C PHE A 148 9.53 4.29 12.28
N ASP A 149 10.42 5.28 12.27
CA ASP A 149 10.04 6.69 12.40
C ASP A 149 9.11 7.13 11.26
N CYS A 150 9.34 6.64 10.03
CA CYS A 150 8.46 6.91 8.89
C CYS A 150 7.08 6.25 9.06
N LEU A 151 7.03 4.99 9.51
CA LEU A 151 5.77 4.29 9.79
C LEU A 151 4.95 5.01 10.87
N LEU A 152 5.61 5.43 11.95
CA LEU A 152 4.97 6.19 13.02
C LEU A 152 4.51 7.57 12.53
N THR A 153 5.30 8.26 11.71
CA THR A 153 4.92 9.55 11.10
C THR A 153 3.66 9.41 10.23
N ILE A 154 3.57 8.33 9.43
CA ILE A 154 2.37 8.04 8.64
C ILE A 154 1.15 7.89 9.56
N LEU A 155 1.26 7.12 10.65
CA LEU A 155 0.17 6.93 11.61
C LEU A 155 -0.26 8.24 12.24
N VAL A 156 0.70 9.08 12.63
CA VAL A 156 0.44 10.43 13.16
C VAL A 156 -0.32 11.27 12.13
N ASN A 157 0.12 11.28 10.88
CA ASN A 157 -0.52 12.06 9.81
C ASN A 157 -1.98 11.66 9.57
N VAL A 158 -2.29 10.35 9.60
CA VAL A 158 -3.66 9.88 9.34
C VAL A 158 -4.56 9.92 10.58
N SER A 159 -3.98 9.91 11.79
CA SER A 159 -4.70 9.78 13.07
C SER A 159 -5.88 10.74 13.27
N PRO A 160 -5.85 12.04 12.85
CA PRO A 160 -6.97 12.94 13.07
C PRO A 160 -8.20 12.60 12.21
N TYR A 161 -8.04 11.73 11.21
CA TYR A 161 -9.06 11.40 10.22
C TYR A 161 -9.65 10.00 10.41
N LEU A 162 -9.02 9.15 11.22
CA LEU A 162 -9.46 7.78 11.44
C LEU A 162 -10.70 7.76 12.34
N LYS A 163 -11.67 6.93 11.96
CA LYS A 163 -12.92 6.69 12.67
C LYS A 163 -13.15 5.19 12.72
N THR A 164 -13.94 4.75 13.70
CA THR A 164 -14.45 3.37 13.76
C THR A 164 -13.35 2.31 13.60
N LEU A 165 -12.20 2.50 14.27
CA LEU A 165 -11.15 1.48 14.33
C LEU A 165 -11.74 0.22 14.95
N SER A 166 -11.48 -0.90 14.30
CA SER A 166 -11.94 -2.20 14.76
C SER A 166 -11.19 -2.63 16.01
N MET A 167 -11.87 -3.30 16.93
CA MET A 167 -11.30 -3.84 18.17
C MET A 167 -10.53 -5.15 17.95
N VAL A 168 -9.95 -5.36 16.76
CA VAL A 168 -9.33 -6.64 16.41
C VAL A 168 -8.23 -6.96 17.42
N ALA A 169 -8.50 -8.00 18.21
CA ALA A 169 -7.65 -8.56 19.25
C ALA A 169 -6.75 -9.65 18.68
#